data_AF-A0A843F474-F1
#
_entry.id   AF-A0A843F474-F1
#
_cell.length_a   1.000
_cell.length_b   1.000
_cell.length_c   1.000
_cell.angle_alpha   90.00
_cell.angle_beta   90.00
_cell.angle_gamma   90.00
#
_symmetry.space_group_name_H-M   'P 1'
#
loop_
_entity.id
_entity.type
_entity.pdbx_description
1 polymer ?
#
loop_
_entity_poly.entity_id
_entity_poly.type
_entity_poly.pdbx_seq_one_letter_code
_entity_poly.pdbx_strand_id
1 'polypeptide(L)'
;NITFKSGSYIELDRMNFNFINCTFEKMPIKIDSQTKNVGDGVETDYQDGFSYTFNNCLFANYTAEDLSYPSEGFNQNSVLEFHKISNAQFTNCIFENIVADSIFTSNAIKYDAPNGVHASLIVKDCTFNNVGIKGFVKTTEESVSNIITDNKYNFDKVQKTITLEDSVYVDVPVNATTLTVKVTDIKESEDFTIEVTLSNNLTANVSVVINQKEYNVSVVNGTGSLNVTDKLAPNTYDVEASYAGEYPYAASTNTTTFKVEKVIVNTSLTAPKVSATYNVAKNLVITLKDANGKALVGKYVSVKVGSISKNIQTDKNGQVSVNVAGLVPKSYTATISFAGDDDYNKASTTANVVVAKATPKLTTKKLTTKVKVKTKKVTATLKDNKGKVLKNIKVTLKVKGKTYTAKTNKKGVATFKVTKLNKKGTYKGTVKFAGNKYFKAASKTVKIVVKK
;
A
#
# COMPACT_ATOMS: atom_id res chain seq x y z
N ASN A 1 67.75 12.42 -17.97
CA ASN A 1 67.63 11.94 -16.57
C ASN A 1 67.75 13.10 -15.60
N ILE A 2 66.96 14.16 -15.80
CA ILE A 2 66.89 15.30 -14.87
C ILE A 2 65.65 15.08 -14.01
N THR A 3 65.77 15.34 -12.70
CA THR A 3 64.65 15.26 -11.77
C THR A 3 64.40 16.64 -11.16
N PHE A 4 63.21 17.17 -11.38
CA PHE A 4 62.69 18.38 -10.76
C PHE A 4 61.86 17.96 -9.55
N LYS A 5 62.24 18.44 -8.35
CA LYS A 5 61.56 18.10 -7.09
C LYS A 5 61.14 19.35 -6.36
N SER A 6 59.95 19.31 -5.76
CA SER A 6 59.47 20.21 -4.70
C SER A 6 59.75 21.71 -4.91
N GLY A 7 58.76 22.42 -5.44
CA GLY A 7 58.77 23.88 -5.60
C GLY A 7 57.38 24.39 -5.98
N SER A 8 57.21 25.70 -6.10
CA SER A 8 55.89 26.29 -6.43
C SER A 8 55.42 25.86 -7.83
N TYR A 9 56.25 26.04 -8.87
CA TYR A 9 56.04 25.55 -10.22
C TYR A 9 57.29 25.80 -11.08
N ILE A 10 57.36 25.18 -12.26
CA ILE A 10 58.28 25.55 -13.34
C ILE A 10 57.52 26.40 -14.35
N GLU A 11 58.03 27.58 -14.66
CA GLU A 11 57.53 28.41 -15.75
C GLU A 11 58.35 28.18 -17.02
N LEU A 12 57.67 27.82 -18.11
CA LEU A 12 58.25 27.63 -19.43
C LEU A 12 57.78 28.76 -20.36
N ASP A 13 58.60 29.80 -20.51
CA ASP A 13 58.24 31.02 -21.24
C ASP A 13 59.09 31.21 -22.52
N ARG A 14 58.43 31.66 -23.60
CA ARG A 14 59.02 32.18 -24.86
C ARG A 14 60.09 31.32 -25.56
N MET A 15 60.09 30.00 -25.39
CA MET A 15 61.01 29.08 -26.08
C MET A 15 60.40 27.70 -26.29
N ASN A 16 60.90 26.98 -27.29
CA ASN A 16 60.59 25.56 -27.48
C ASN A 16 61.38 24.72 -26.47
N PHE A 17 60.70 23.82 -25.76
CA PHE A 17 61.33 22.90 -24.82
C PHE A 17 61.10 21.45 -25.25
N ASN A 18 62.15 20.64 -25.20
CA ASN A 18 62.07 19.20 -25.39
C ASN A 18 62.66 18.48 -24.17
N PHE A 19 61.79 17.95 -23.33
CA PHE A 19 62.13 17.15 -22.17
C PHE A 19 62.19 15.67 -22.54
N ILE A 20 63.35 15.05 -22.29
CA ILE A 20 63.59 13.62 -22.58
C ILE A 20 64.11 12.94 -21.33
N ASN A 21 63.50 11.81 -20.95
CA ASN A 21 63.90 10.99 -19.80
C ASN A 21 63.99 11.83 -18.52
N CYS A 22 62.90 12.51 -18.16
CA CYS A 22 62.86 13.46 -17.06
C CYS A 22 61.86 13.04 -15.97
N THR A 23 61.97 13.61 -14.79
CA THR A 23 61.03 13.34 -13.68
C THR A 23 60.60 14.64 -13.04
N PHE A 24 59.30 14.84 -12.90
CA PHE A 24 58.66 15.93 -12.17
C PHE A 24 57.95 15.33 -10.96
N GLU A 25 58.52 15.53 -9.78
CA GLU A 25 57.98 15.06 -8.50
C GLU A 25 57.50 16.26 -7.70
N LYS A 26 56.18 16.39 -7.50
CA LYS A 26 55.57 17.56 -6.83
C LYS A 26 56.02 18.89 -7.42
N MET A 27 56.08 18.95 -8.75
CA MET A 27 56.57 20.11 -9.48
C MET A 27 55.57 20.48 -10.58
N PRO A 28 54.59 21.35 -10.31
CA PRO A 28 53.64 21.80 -11.30
C PRO A 28 54.34 22.52 -12.46
N ILE A 29 53.77 22.47 -13.66
CA ILE A 29 54.32 23.15 -14.83
C ILE A 29 53.33 24.20 -15.33
N LYS A 30 53.81 25.43 -15.45
CA LYS A 30 53.14 26.55 -16.10
C LYS A 30 53.80 26.80 -17.45
N ILE A 31 53.03 26.72 -18.52
CA ILE A 31 53.43 27.17 -19.85
C ILE A 31 52.79 28.54 -20.06
N ASP A 32 53.56 29.61 -19.83
CA ASP A 32 53.14 30.99 -20.07
C ASP A 32 53.72 31.49 -21.40
N SER A 33 52.93 32.28 -22.11
CA SER A 33 53.40 33.10 -23.23
C SER A 33 52.98 34.53 -22.94
N GLN A 34 53.76 35.20 -22.08
CA GLN A 34 53.40 36.57 -21.72
C GLN A 34 53.44 37.48 -22.94
N THR A 35 52.33 38.18 -23.19
CA THR A 35 52.27 39.36 -24.06
C THR A 35 53.14 40.45 -23.45
N LYS A 36 54.18 40.89 -24.16
CA LYS A 36 54.83 42.15 -23.78
C LYS A 36 53.83 43.25 -24.07
N ASN A 37 53.33 43.95 -23.05
CA ASN A 37 52.68 45.25 -23.24
C ASN A 37 53.72 46.17 -23.89
N VAL A 38 53.68 46.33 -25.21
CA VAL A 38 54.38 47.42 -25.88
C VAL A 38 53.48 48.64 -25.66
N GLY A 39 53.99 49.64 -24.94
CA GLY A 39 53.22 50.73 -24.35
C GLY A 39 52.42 51.65 -25.28
N ASP A 40 52.23 51.30 -26.56
CA ASP A 40 51.62 52.16 -27.58
C ASP A 40 50.47 51.48 -28.36
N GLY A 41 49.76 50.52 -27.77
CA GLY A 41 48.43 50.11 -28.25
C GLY A 41 48.37 49.44 -29.63
N VAL A 42 49.50 48.96 -30.17
CA VAL A 42 49.55 48.11 -31.37
C VAL A 42 50.31 46.84 -31.00
N GLU A 43 49.58 45.74 -30.82
CA GLU A 43 50.15 44.39 -30.74
C GLU A 43 50.77 44.04 -32.11
N THR A 44 52.10 44.02 -32.20
CA THR A 44 52.80 43.61 -33.41
C THR A 44 53.02 42.09 -33.42
N ASP A 45 52.49 41.43 -34.45
CA ASP A 45 52.81 40.11 -35.00
C ASP A 45 53.34 39.02 -34.05
N TYR A 46 52.43 38.18 -33.54
CA TYR A 46 52.77 36.86 -33.02
C TYR A 46 52.58 35.81 -34.13
N GLN A 47 53.69 35.32 -34.71
CA GLN A 47 53.67 34.24 -35.70
C GLN A 47 54.18 32.88 -35.19
N ASP A 48 54.80 32.82 -34.01
CA ASP A 48 55.44 31.58 -33.55
C ASP A 48 54.70 30.98 -32.33
N GLY A 49 53.94 29.91 -32.57
CA GLY A 49 53.47 29.05 -31.50
C GLY A 49 54.64 28.25 -30.91
N PHE A 50 54.78 28.24 -29.58
CA PHE A 50 55.83 27.47 -28.91
C PHE A 50 55.40 26.00 -28.72
N SER A 51 56.36 25.09 -28.86
CA SER A 51 56.17 23.66 -28.70
C SER A 51 56.93 23.13 -27.48
N TYR A 52 56.21 22.39 -26.64
CA TYR A 52 56.67 21.82 -25.39
C TYR A 52 56.45 20.31 -25.45
N THR A 53 57.52 19.55 -25.65
CA THR A 53 57.45 18.10 -25.78
C THR A 53 58.03 17.40 -24.57
N PHE A 54 57.33 16.38 -24.08
CA PHE A 54 57.70 15.52 -22.96
C PHE A 54 57.73 14.08 -23.45
N ASN A 55 58.93 13.51 -23.50
CA ASN A 55 59.18 12.18 -24.02
C ASN A 55 59.78 11.30 -22.93
N ASN A 56 59.09 10.21 -22.58
CA ASN A 56 59.52 9.28 -21.54
C ASN A 56 59.78 9.98 -20.20
N CYS A 57 58.87 10.88 -19.78
CA CYS A 57 58.96 11.58 -18.51
C CYS A 57 57.98 11.01 -17.47
N LEU A 58 58.37 11.08 -16.20
CA LEU A 58 57.56 10.67 -15.04
C LEU A 58 57.02 11.91 -14.32
N PHE A 59 55.72 11.96 -14.08
CA PHE A 59 55.03 12.94 -13.27
C PHE A 59 54.48 12.22 -12.04
N ALA A 60 55.06 12.45 -10.85
CA ALA A 60 54.73 11.66 -9.68
C ALA A 60 54.40 12.48 -8.41
N ASN A 61 53.57 11.87 -7.56
CA ASN A 61 53.35 12.22 -6.15
C ASN A 61 52.71 13.60 -5.90
N TYR A 62 51.78 14.04 -6.76
CA TYR A 62 51.08 15.32 -6.60
C TYR A 62 49.88 15.19 -5.67
N THR A 63 49.77 16.07 -4.68
CA THR A 63 48.57 16.24 -3.85
C THR A 63 47.81 17.50 -4.24
N ALA A 64 46.55 17.62 -3.82
CA ALA A 64 45.78 18.85 -4.05
C ALA A 64 46.46 20.10 -3.43
N GLU A 65 47.21 19.91 -2.34
CA GLU A 65 47.98 20.99 -1.71
C GLU A 65 49.17 21.41 -2.59
N ASP A 66 49.92 20.46 -3.15
CA ASP A 66 51.04 20.73 -4.06
C ASP A 66 50.60 21.52 -5.32
N LEU A 67 49.32 21.47 -5.66
CA LEU A 67 48.72 22.07 -6.85
C LEU A 67 47.88 23.34 -6.54
N SER A 68 47.87 23.82 -5.30
CA SER A 68 46.93 24.86 -4.80
C SER A 68 47.49 26.30 -4.76
N TYR A 69 48.51 26.65 -5.54
CA TYR A 69 49.18 27.94 -5.43
C TYR A 69 48.41 29.11 -6.09
N PRO A 70 48.11 30.21 -5.36
CA PRO A 70 47.56 31.43 -5.93
C PRO A 70 48.71 32.31 -6.44
N SER A 71 48.94 32.34 -7.74
CA SER A 71 49.71 33.41 -8.38
C SER A 71 48.84 34.08 -9.43
N GLU A 72 49.06 35.36 -9.72
CA GLU A 72 48.25 36.15 -10.67
C GLU A 72 48.04 35.39 -11.99
N GLY A 73 46.88 34.72 -12.13
CA GLY A 73 46.49 33.96 -13.32
C GLY A 73 46.51 32.42 -13.22
N PHE A 74 47.09 31.82 -12.17
CA PHE A 74 47.14 30.36 -11.96
C PHE A 74 46.07 29.95 -10.95
N ASN A 75 44.90 29.51 -11.42
CA ASN A 75 43.74 29.25 -10.55
C ASN A 75 43.32 27.77 -10.52
N GLN A 76 44.15 26.84 -10.98
CA GLN A 76 43.66 25.50 -11.32
C GLN A 76 44.54 24.38 -10.76
N ASN A 77 43.99 23.64 -9.78
CA ASN A 77 44.52 22.42 -9.17
C ASN A 77 44.87 21.34 -10.23
N SER A 78 45.99 21.49 -10.93
CA SER A 78 46.37 20.67 -12.08
C SER A 78 47.89 20.49 -12.22
N VAL A 79 48.31 19.35 -12.78
CA VAL A 79 49.73 19.02 -12.95
C VAL A 79 50.40 19.95 -13.94
N LEU A 80 49.69 20.30 -15.02
CA LEU A 80 50.18 21.21 -16.04
C LEU A 80 49.09 22.18 -16.50
N GLU A 81 49.46 23.45 -16.60
CA GLU A 81 48.64 24.52 -17.14
C GLU A 81 49.34 25.14 -18.35
N PHE A 82 48.59 25.41 -19.42
CA PHE A 82 49.10 26.07 -20.62
C PHE A 82 48.20 27.21 -21.10
N HIS A 83 48.83 28.33 -21.44
CA HIS A 83 48.19 29.55 -21.96
C HIS A 83 48.46 29.72 -23.47
N LYS A 84 47.57 30.46 -24.15
CA LYS A 84 47.67 31.07 -25.50
C LYS A 84 48.61 30.37 -26.53
N ILE A 85 48.04 29.84 -27.63
CA ILE A 85 48.76 29.39 -28.86
C ILE A 85 49.93 28.38 -28.60
N SER A 86 49.95 27.73 -27.44
CA SER A 86 50.99 26.76 -27.05
C SER A 86 50.62 25.33 -27.48
N ASN A 87 51.61 24.54 -27.86
CA ASN A 87 51.46 23.12 -28.19
C ASN A 87 52.18 22.28 -27.14
N ALA A 88 51.43 21.44 -26.40
CA ALA A 88 51.99 20.53 -25.42
C ALA A 88 51.84 19.07 -25.89
N GLN A 89 52.93 18.32 -25.94
CA GLN A 89 52.92 16.92 -26.37
C GLN A 89 53.57 16.01 -25.32
N PHE A 90 52.87 14.95 -24.94
CA PHE A 90 53.32 13.90 -24.04
C PHE A 90 53.35 12.58 -24.80
N THR A 91 54.51 11.92 -24.80
CA THR A 91 54.66 10.61 -25.44
C THR A 91 55.44 9.68 -24.52
N ASN A 92 54.92 8.46 -24.31
CA ASN A 92 55.51 7.47 -23.41
C ASN A 92 55.72 7.98 -21.96
N CYS A 93 54.92 8.94 -21.50
CA CYS A 93 55.04 9.48 -20.13
C CYS A 93 54.27 8.65 -19.11
N ILE A 94 54.70 8.69 -17.85
CA ILE A 94 54.02 8.05 -16.71
C ILE A 94 53.51 9.15 -15.77
N PHE A 95 52.26 9.03 -15.36
CA PHE A 95 51.59 9.88 -14.37
C PHE A 95 51.23 8.98 -13.18
N GLU A 96 51.78 9.24 -12.00
CA GLU A 96 51.67 8.32 -10.86
C GLU A 96 51.35 9.05 -9.55
N ASN A 97 50.43 8.52 -8.75
CA ASN A 97 50.09 9.06 -7.43
C ASN A 97 49.71 10.55 -7.48
N ILE A 98 48.68 10.89 -8.28
CA ILE A 98 48.23 12.27 -8.48
C ILE A 98 46.84 12.45 -7.88
N VAL A 99 46.64 13.48 -7.08
CA VAL A 99 45.33 13.96 -6.63
C VAL A 99 45.19 15.40 -7.08
N ALA A 100 44.32 15.66 -8.05
CA ALA A 100 44.15 16.97 -8.67
C ALA A 100 42.68 17.22 -9.09
N ASP A 101 42.34 18.43 -9.54
CA ASP A 101 41.08 18.65 -10.25
C ASP A 101 41.21 18.15 -11.69
N SER A 102 42.35 18.41 -12.35
CA SER A 102 42.69 17.87 -13.66
C SER A 102 44.16 17.53 -13.82
N ILE A 103 44.50 16.67 -14.80
CA ILE A 103 45.91 16.51 -15.17
C ILE A 103 46.37 17.74 -15.93
N PHE A 104 45.57 18.16 -16.91
CA PHE A 104 45.87 19.30 -17.76
C PHE A 104 44.84 20.40 -17.60
N THR A 105 45.30 21.65 -17.64
CA THR A 105 44.47 22.85 -17.70
C THR A 105 44.86 23.69 -18.90
N SER A 106 43.88 24.14 -19.67
CA SER A 106 44.07 25.12 -20.73
C SER A 106 43.31 26.42 -20.44
N ASN A 107 44.06 27.52 -20.39
CA ASN A 107 43.53 28.88 -20.26
C ASN A 107 43.72 29.65 -21.59
N ALA A 108 43.19 29.10 -22.68
CA ALA A 108 43.20 29.77 -23.98
C ALA A 108 42.21 30.95 -23.95
N ILE A 109 42.65 32.14 -24.40
CA ILE A 109 41.75 33.26 -24.68
C ILE A 109 41.29 33.12 -26.13
N LYS A 110 40.04 33.48 -26.44
CA LYS A 110 39.52 33.61 -27.80
C LYS A 110 40.32 34.68 -28.56
N TYR A 111 41.41 34.26 -29.21
CA TYR A 111 42.18 35.11 -30.10
C TYR A 111 41.75 34.78 -31.53
N ASP A 112 41.18 35.77 -32.24
CA ASP A 112 40.97 35.70 -33.69
C ASP A 112 42.35 35.80 -34.36
N ALA A 113 43.15 34.74 -34.25
CA ALA A 113 44.37 34.61 -35.03
C ALA A 113 43.96 34.63 -36.51
N PRO A 114 44.55 35.49 -37.35
CA PRO A 114 44.23 35.55 -38.79
C PRO A 114 44.37 34.20 -39.52
N ASN A 115 45.00 33.20 -38.89
CA ASN A 115 45.42 31.92 -39.47
C ASN A 115 44.86 30.69 -38.74
N GLY A 116 43.98 30.83 -37.74
CA GLY A 116 43.35 29.67 -37.06
C GLY A 116 44.30 28.82 -36.18
N VAL A 117 45.38 29.40 -35.65
CA VAL A 117 46.31 28.68 -34.77
C VAL A 117 45.73 28.60 -33.35
N HIS A 118 45.30 27.40 -32.98
CA HIS A 118 44.73 27.07 -31.68
C HIS A 118 45.75 26.35 -30.79
N ALA A 119 45.60 26.44 -29.47
CA ALA A 119 46.40 25.63 -28.57
C ALA A 119 46.12 24.14 -28.82
N SER A 120 47.14 23.29 -28.77
CA SER A 120 46.98 21.85 -28.92
C SER A 120 47.60 21.07 -27.78
N LEU A 121 46.91 20.01 -27.37
CA LEU A 121 47.39 19.05 -26.38
C LEU A 121 47.37 17.66 -27.01
N ILE A 122 48.53 17.03 -27.06
CA ILE A 122 48.70 15.65 -27.55
C ILE A 122 49.19 14.79 -26.39
N VAL A 123 48.45 13.74 -26.04
CA VAL A 123 48.84 12.77 -25.00
C VAL A 123 48.72 11.37 -25.59
N LYS A 124 49.88 10.75 -25.82
CA LYS A 124 49.96 9.47 -26.52
C LYS A 124 50.85 8.47 -25.78
N ASP A 125 50.43 7.21 -25.74
CA ASP A 125 51.21 6.10 -25.17
C ASP A 125 51.61 6.34 -23.70
N CYS A 126 50.87 7.17 -22.97
CA CYS A 126 51.11 7.49 -21.57
C CYS A 126 50.42 6.48 -20.63
N THR A 127 50.95 6.31 -19.42
CA THR A 127 50.37 5.47 -18.38
C THR A 127 49.99 6.31 -17.17
N PHE A 128 48.79 6.13 -16.64
CA PHE A 128 48.28 6.83 -15.47
C PHE A 128 47.99 5.84 -14.35
N ASN A 129 48.75 5.88 -13.27
CA ASN A 129 48.67 4.97 -12.12
C ASN A 129 48.27 5.74 -10.86
N ASN A 130 47.27 5.25 -10.11
CA ASN A 130 46.81 5.85 -8.86
C ASN A 130 46.56 7.38 -8.99
N VAL A 131 45.70 7.75 -9.94
CA VAL A 131 45.33 9.14 -10.23
C VAL A 131 43.88 9.38 -9.81
N GLY A 132 43.66 10.32 -8.90
CA GLY A 132 42.34 10.83 -8.50
C GLY A 132 42.13 12.24 -9.05
N ILE A 133 41.31 12.37 -10.10
CA ILE A 133 41.02 13.64 -10.78
C ILE A 133 39.52 13.85 -10.99
N LYS A 134 39.08 15.11 -11.12
CA LYS A 134 37.70 15.47 -11.47
C LYS A 134 37.49 15.50 -12.99
N GLY A 135 38.51 15.82 -13.77
CA GLY A 135 38.49 15.81 -15.24
C GLY A 135 39.89 15.56 -15.81
N PHE A 136 40.01 15.04 -17.03
CA PHE A 136 41.33 14.77 -17.60
C PHE A 136 42.02 16.04 -18.12
N VAL A 137 41.25 16.86 -18.86
CA VAL A 137 41.62 18.21 -19.30
C VAL A 137 40.53 19.16 -18.81
N LYS A 138 40.93 20.28 -18.21
CA LYS A 138 40.04 21.40 -17.88
C LYS A 138 40.32 22.53 -18.85
N THR A 139 39.30 23.05 -19.53
CA THR A 139 39.42 24.19 -20.46
C THR A 139 38.52 25.33 -20.02
N THR A 140 38.93 26.57 -20.23
CA THR A 140 38.09 27.76 -19.95
C THR A 140 37.39 28.32 -21.19
N GLU A 141 37.73 27.86 -22.40
CA GLU A 141 37.20 28.34 -23.69
C GLU A 141 37.25 27.24 -24.77
N GLU A 142 36.43 27.37 -25.84
CA GLU A 142 36.14 26.35 -26.88
C GLU A 142 37.30 25.98 -27.83
N SER A 143 38.46 26.64 -27.74
CA SER A 143 39.44 26.70 -28.84
C SER A 143 40.70 25.83 -28.64
N VAL A 144 40.59 24.63 -28.08
CA VAL A 144 41.74 23.72 -27.85
C VAL A 144 41.56 22.41 -28.60
N SER A 145 42.52 22.06 -29.46
CA SER A 145 42.55 20.75 -30.13
C SER A 145 43.24 19.71 -29.25
N ASN A 146 42.47 18.76 -28.71
CA ASN A 146 43.00 17.69 -27.85
C ASN A 146 43.07 16.36 -28.63
N ILE A 147 44.25 15.73 -28.65
CA ILE A 147 44.47 14.38 -29.19
C ILE A 147 44.97 13.50 -28.04
N ILE A 148 44.09 12.68 -27.47
CA ILE A 148 44.40 11.79 -26.35
C ILE A 148 44.16 10.36 -26.81
N THR A 149 45.22 9.62 -27.15
CA THR A 149 45.11 8.28 -27.74
C THR A 149 46.09 7.29 -27.12
N ASP A 150 45.78 5.99 -27.20
CA ASP A 150 46.71 4.90 -26.87
C ASP A 150 47.27 4.92 -25.42
N ASN A 151 46.58 5.59 -24.49
CA ASN A 151 46.98 5.69 -23.10
C ASN A 151 46.46 4.52 -22.24
N LYS A 152 47.15 4.21 -21.14
CA LYS A 152 46.79 3.18 -20.16
C LYS A 152 46.37 3.84 -18.84
N TYR A 153 45.27 3.38 -18.24
CA TYR A 153 44.72 3.95 -17.01
C TYR A 153 44.57 2.88 -15.93
N ASN A 154 45.08 3.15 -14.74
CA ASN A 154 45.10 2.28 -13.57
C ASN A 154 44.78 3.12 -12.32
N PHE A 155 43.51 3.49 -12.14
CA PHE A 155 43.06 4.40 -11.07
C PHE A 155 42.56 3.62 -9.84
N ASP A 156 42.96 4.02 -8.62
CA ASP A 156 42.54 3.36 -7.37
C ASP A 156 41.30 3.99 -6.70
N LYS A 157 40.96 5.26 -6.99
CA LYS A 157 39.79 5.97 -6.41
C LYS A 157 39.26 7.06 -7.35
N VAL A 158 37.98 7.04 -7.71
CA VAL A 158 37.31 8.15 -8.43
C VAL A 158 36.12 8.66 -7.62
N GLN A 159 36.17 9.93 -7.19
CA GLN A 159 34.98 10.67 -6.74
C GLN A 159 34.22 11.15 -7.97
N LYS A 160 33.06 10.56 -8.23
CA LYS A 160 32.20 10.91 -9.36
C LYS A 160 31.46 12.22 -9.09
N THR A 161 31.74 13.26 -9.86
CA THR A 161 30.74 14.14 -10.51
C THR A 161 31.49 14.96 -11.54
N ILE A 162 31.21 14.74 -12.82
CA ILE A 162 31.70 15.61 -13.88
C ILE A 162 30.46 16.09 -14.64
N THR A 163 30.15 17.37 -14.54
CA THR A 163 29.09 18.05 -15.28
C THR A 163 29.73 18.87 -16.39
N LEU A 164 29.23 18.68 -17.60
CA LEU A 164 29.70 19.25 -18.85
C LEU A 164 29.25 20.72 -18.98
N GLU A 165 30.20 21.63 -19.05
CA GLU A 165 30.15 22.67 -20.08
C GLU A 165 31.50 22.58 -20.84
N ASP A 166 31.44 21.89 -21.99
CA ASP A 166 32.39 21.88 -23.12
C ASP A 166 33.88 21.59 -22.90
N SER A 167 34.22 20.38 -22.43
CA SER A 167 35.57 19.80 -22.61
C SER A 167 35.52 18.27 -22.81
N VAL A 168 36.34 17.75 -23.72
CA VAL A 168 36.37 16.36 -24.20
C VAL A 168 36.53 15.33 -23.07
N TYR A 169 35.57 14.40 -22.98
CA TYR A 169 35.60 13.27 -22.06
C TYR A 169 36.24 12.05 -22.74
N VAL A 170 37.21 11.44 -22.08
CA VAL A 170 37.63 10.07 -22.41
C VAL A 170 36.79 9.14 -21.53
N ASP A 171 35.92 8.34 -22.15
CA ASP A 171 35.16 7.29 -21.45
C ASP A 171 36.15 6.30 -20.83
N VAL A 172 36.28 6.32 -19.50
CA VAL A 172 37.00 5.26 -18.79
C VAL A 172 36.07 4.04 -18.73
N PRO A 173 36.42 2.90 -19.34
CA PRO A 173 35.57 1.72 -19.35
C PRO A 173 35.31 1.21 -17.92
N VAL A 174 34.05 0.95 -17.58
CA VAL A 174 33.62 0.36 -16.30
C VAL A 174 32.89 -0.95 -16.53
N ASN A 175 33.05 -1.90 -15.60
CA ASN A 175 32.31 -3.14 -15.54
C ASN A 175 30.84 -2.84 -15.21
N ALA A 176 29.92 -3.22 -16.09
CA ALA A 176 28.50 -3.11 -15.80
C ALA A 176 28.12 -3.91 -14.54
N THR A 177 27.19 -3.36 -13.76
CA THR A 177 26.55 -4.08 -12.66
C THR A 177 25.06 -4.24 -12.92
N THR A 178 24.53 -5.38 -12.46
CA THR A 178 23.10 -5.64 -12.44
C THR A 178 22.67 -5.75 -10.99
N LEU A 179 21.77 -4.85 -10.58
CA LEU A 179 21.09 -4.89 -9.30
C LEU A 179 19.72 -5.55 -9.49
N THR A 180 19.32 -6.42 -8.56
CA THR A 180 17.98 -7.01 -8.53
C THR A 180 17.46 -6.95 -7.11
N VAL A 181 16.25 -6.42 -6.93
CA VAL A 181 15.53 -6.42 -5.67
C VAL A 181 14.28 -7.30 -5.78
N LYS A 182 14.03 -8.14 -4.77
CA LYS A 182 12.87 -9.02 -4.69
C LYS A 182 12.18 -8.86 -3.34
N VAL A 183 10.86 -8.88 -3.39
CA VAL A 183 9.97 -8.88 -2.23
C VAL A 183 8.68 -9.57 -2.65
N THR A 184 8.03 -10.24 -1.71
CA THR A 184 6.75 -10.91 -1.93
C THR A 184 5.60 -10.10 -1.33
N ASP A 185 4.41 -10.25 -1.89
CA ASP A 185 3.19 -9.74 -1.27
C ASP A 185 3.02 -10.30 0.15
N ILE A 186 2.46 -9.49 1.04
CA ILE A 186 2.23 -9.83 2.45
C ILE A 186 0.83 -9.46 2.88
N LYS A 187 0.40 -9.95 4.04
CA LYS A 187 -0.81 -9.44 4.69
C LYS A 187 -0.48 -8.27 5.61
N GLU A 188 -1.48 -7.43 5.82
CA GLU A 188 -1.41 -6.34 6.78
C GLU A 188 -0.88 -6.84 8.14
N SER A 189 0.02 -6.04 8.71
CA SER A 189 0.72 -6.31 9.97
C SER A 189 1.77 -7.45 9.98
N GLU A 190 2.06 -8.10 8.85
CA GLU A 190 3.18 -9.06 8.75
C GLU A 190 4.53 -8.33 8.61
N ASP A 191 5.61 -8.97 9.08
CA ASP A 191 6.99 -8.56 8.75
C ASP A 191 7.35 -9.12 7.36
N PHE A 192 8.28 -8.49 6.67
CA PHE A 192 8.68 -8.92 5.33
C PHE A 192 10.17 -8.74 5.06
N THR A 193 10.69 -9.55 4.14
CA THR A 193 12.09 -9.53 3.76
C THR A 193 12.24 -9.01 2.33
N ILE A 194 13.17 -8.09 2.16
CA ILE A 194 13.67 -7.69 0.85
C ILE A 194 14.99 -8.39 0.60
N GLU A 195 15.09 -9.06 -0.54
CA GLU A 195 16.31 -9.70 -1.02
C GLU A 195 16.96 -8.83 -2.08
N VAL A 196 18.25 -8.58 -1.93
CA VAL A 196 19.07 -7.79 -2.85
C VAL A 196 20.15 -8.69 -3.45
N THR A 197 20.26 -8.69 -4.77
CA THR A 197 21.34 -9.35 -5.50
C THR A 197 22.09 -8.32 -6.35
N LEU A 198 23.41 -8.30 -6.24
CA LEU A 198 24.30 -7.46 -7.03
C LEU A 198 25.29 -8.35 -7.78
N SER A 199 25.41 -8.17 -9.10
CA SER A 199 26.32 -8.95 -9.94
C SER A 199 27.79 -8.79 -9.54
N ASN A 200 28.68 -9.63 -10.08
CA ASN A 200 30.13 -9.61 -9.84
C ASN A 200 30.56 -9.98 -8.40
N ASN A 201 29.68 -10.61 -7.61
CA ASN A 201 29.95 -11.04 -6.23
C ASN A 201 30.50 -9.91 -5.33
N LEU A 202 30.04 -8.68 -5.56
CA LEU A 202 30.55 -7.50 -4.87
C LEU A 202 30.18 -7.50 -3.38
N THR A 203 31.03 -6.84 -2.59
CA THR A 203 30.71 -6.46 -1.21
C THR A 203 30.53 -4.95 -1.17
N ALA A 204 29.31 -4.49 -0.94
CA ALA A 204 28.94 -3.08 -1.05
C ALA A 204 27.69 -2.76 -0.22
N ASN A 205 27.40 -1.48 -0.01
CA ASN A 205 26.13 -1.04 0.54
C ASN A 205 25.17 -0.63 -0.60
N VAL A 206 23.94 -1.12 -0.52
CA VAL A 206 22.84 -0.76 -1.42
C VAL A 206 21.81 0.04 -0.62
N SER A 207 21.40 1.19 -1.15
CA SER A 207 20.29 1.97 -0.60
C SER A 207 18.97 1.40 -1.11
N VAL A 208 18.03 1.12 -0.20
CA VAL A 208 16.68 0.63 -0.51
C VAL A 208 15.67 1.58 0.09
N VAL A 209 14.76 2.11 -0.73
CA VAL A 209 13.71 3.05 -0.30
C VAL A 209 12.35 2.37 -0.41
N ILE A 210 11.59 2.40 0.68
CA ILE A 210 10.21 1.88 0.76
C ILE A 210 9.38 2.94 1.46
N ASN A 211 8.26 3.36 0.87
CA ASN A 211 7.36 4.34 1.48
C ASN A 211 8.09 5.61 1.98
N GLN A 212 9.01 6.16 1.17
CA GLN A 212 9.86 7.33 1.48
C GLN A 212 10.86 7.13 2.63
N LYS A 213 11.00 5.92 3.16
CA LYS A 213 12.00 5.58 4.18
C LYS A 213 13.16 4.84 3.53
N GLU A 214 14.37 5.32 3.78
CA GLU A 214 15.60 4.74 3.26
C GLU A 214 16.22 3.75 4.26
N TYR A 215 16.74 2.64 3.72
CA TYR A 215 17.43 1.58 4.45
C TYR A 215 18.75 1.26 3.74
N ASN A 216 19.80 0.98 4.50
CA ASN A 216 21.06 0.49 3.96
C ASN A 216 21.14 -1.02 4.09
N VAL A 217 21.38 -1.70 2.96
CA VAL A 217 21.54 -3.15 2.90
C VAL A 217 23.00 -3.47 2.59
N SER A 218 23.68 -4.12 3.53
CA SER A 218 25.03 -4.63 3.30
C SER A 218 24.95 -5.91 2.47
N VAL A 219 25.51 -5.83 1.26
CA VAL A 219 25.65 -6.95 0.33
C VAL A 219 27.05 -7.55 0.53
N VAL A 220 27.14 -8.86 0.69
CA VAL A 220 28.39 -9.62 0.80
C VAL A 220 28.37 -10.73 -0.23
N ASN A 221 29.43 -10.85 -1.03
CA ASN A 221 29.51 -11.81 -2.14
C ASN A 221 28.28 -11.75 -3.07
N GLY A 222 27.81 -10.54 -3.37
CA GLY A 222 26.70 -10.29 -4.30
C GLY A 222 25.29 -10.52 -3.74
N THR A 223 25.13 -10.88 -2.47
CA THR A 223 23.79 -11.03 -1.85
C THR A 223 23.65 -10.29 -0.53
N GLY A 224 22.45 -9.77 -0.25
CA GLY A 224 22.10 -9.10 0.99
C GLY A 224 20.59 -9.20 1.24
N SER A 225 20.17 -9.02 2.49
CA SER A 225 18.75 -9.00 2.85
C SER A 225 18.43 -7.97 3.91
N LEU A 226 17.19 -7.49 3.90
CA LEU A 226 16.64 -6.53 4.84
C LEU A 226 15.32 -7.06 5.40
N ASN A 227 15.24 -7.25 6.71
CA ASN A 227 13.99 -7.53 7.39
C ASN A 227 13.33 -6.20 7.81
N VAL A 228 12.11 -5.96 7.32
CA VAL A 228 11.33 -4.76 7.62
C VAL A 228 10.19 -5.12 8.56
N THR A 229 10.18 -4.47 9.73
CA THR A 229 9.17 -4.68 10.79
C THR A 229 8.15 -3.55 10.87
N ASP A 230 8.29 -2.52 10.03
CA ASP A 230 7.37 -1.40 9.95
C ASP A 230 6.01 -1.87 9.42
N LYS A 231 4.94 -1.54 10.15
CA LYS A 231 3.59 -2.00 9.82
C LYS A 231 2.95 -1.10 8.77
N LEU A 232 2.94 -1.59 7.55
CA LEU A 232 2.36 -0.90 6.40
C LEU A 232 0.84 -1.16 6.32
N ALA A 233 0.10 -0.13 5.93
CA ALA A 233 -1.34 -0.22 5.69
C ALA A 233 -1.62 -0.92 4.35
N PRO A 234 -2.83 -1.44 4.11
CA PRO A 234 -3.15 -2.09 2.85
C PRO A 234 -3.00 -1.16 1.65
N ASN A 235 -2.01 -1.43 0.79
CA ASN A 235 -1.73 -0.71 -0.45
C ASN A 235 -0.73 -1.50 -1.31
N THR A 236 -0.46 -1.01 -2.52
CA THR A 236 0.74 -1.38 -3.29
C THR A 236 1.86 -0.40 -2.96
N TYR A 237 3.05 -0.93 -2.68
CA TYR A 237 4.24 -0.15 -2.34
C TYR A 237 5.34 -0.38 -3.36
N ASP A 238 5.98 0.71 -3.77
CA ASP A 238 7.19 0.69 -4.58
C ASP A 238 8.42 0.45 -3.69
N VAL A 239 9.36 -0.32 -4.21
CA VAL A 239 10.67 -0.57 -3.61
C VAL A 239 11.71 -0.16 -4.64
N GLU A 240 12.47 0.88 -4.31
CA GLU A 240 13.55 1.39 -5.16
C GLU A 240 14.89 1.01 -4.53
N ALA A 241 15.77 0.38 -5.29
CA ALA A 241 17.11 0.01 -4.85
C ALA A 241 18.16 0.68 -5.73
N SER A 242 19.21 1.21 -5.10
CA SER A 242 20.31 1.88 -5.80
C SER A 242 21.67 1.47 -5.24
N TYR A 243 22.58 1.12 -6.16
CA TYR A 243 24.00 0.96 -5.91
C TYR A 243 24.74 2.13 -6.58
N ALA A 244 25.46 2.92 -5.79
CA ALA A 244 26.12 4.14 -6.26
C ALA A 244 27.27 3.90 -7.26
N GLY A 245 27.75 2.66 -7.37
CA GLY A 245 28.94 2.32 -8.15
C GLY A 245 30.23 2.57 -7.38
N GLU A 246 31.23 1.74 -7.63
CA GLU A 246 32.59 1.87 -7.12
C GLU A 246 33.53 1.32 -8.18
N TYR A 247 34.47 2.13 -8.69
CA TYR A 247 35.36 1.72 -9.76
C TYR A 247 36.07 0.39 -9.41
N PRO A 248 36.14 -0.59 -10.34
CA PRO A 248 35.78 -0.49 -11.75
C PRO A 248 34.31 -0.76 -12.08
N TYR A 249 33.40 -0.81 -11.10
CA TYR A 249 32.01 -1.19 -11.27
C TYR A 249 31.05 0.01 -11.40
N ALA A 250 30.24 -0.01 -12.45
CA ALA A 250 29.22 1.00 -12.70
C ALA A 250 28.12 1.01 -11.63
N ALA A 251 27.49 2.17 -11.43
CA ALA A 251 26.26 2.30 -10.66
C ALA A 251 25.11 1.53 -11.32
N SER A 252 24.17 1.04 -10.52
CA SER A 252 22.95 0.39 -11.04
C SER A 252 21.77 0.60 -10.10
N THR A 253 20.57 0.53 -10.67
CA THR A 253 19.31 0.71 -9.93
C THR A 253 18.32 -0.38 -10.32
N ASN A 254 17.39 -0.71 -9.43
CA ASN A 254 16.29 -1.61 -9.72
C ASN A 254 15.05 -1.19 -8.94
N THR A 255 13.87 -1.38 -9.53
CA THR A 255 12.60 -1.08 -8.89
C THR A 255 11.71 -2.31 -8.95
N THR A 256 10.96 -2.56 -7.88
CA THR A 256 9.92 -3.58 -7.83
C THR A 256 8.74 -3.08 -6.99
N THR A 257 7.65 -3.83 -6.98
CA THR A 257 6.47 -3.51 -6.18
C THR A 257 6.01 -4.74 -5.40
N PHE A 258 5.41 -4.53 -4.24
CA PHE A 258 4.67 -5.56 -3.53
C PHE A 258 3.35 -5.01 -2.99
N LYS A 259 2.41 -5.91 -2.74
CA LYS A 259 1.10 -5.59 -2.21
C LYS A 259 1.00 -6.00 -0.75
N VAL A 260 0.50 -5.08 0.08
CA VAL A 260 0.03 -5.37 1.42
C VAL A 260 -1.47 -5.63 1.35
N GLU A 261 -1.85 -6.89 1.51
CA GLU A 261 -3.24 -7.31 1.45
C GLU A 261 -3.97 -7.04 2.76
N LYS A 262 -5.17 -6.45 2.67
CA LYS A 262 -6.03 -6.25 3.83
C LYS A 262 -6.47 -7.60 4.40
N VAL A 263 -6.39 -7.77 5.72
CA VAL A 263 -6.91 -8.97 6.39
C VAL A 263 -8.40 -8.80 6.66
N ILE A 264 -9.23 -9.47 5.87
CA ILE A 264 -10.69 -9.52 6.10
C ILE A 264 -11.01 -10.71 7.01
N VAL A 265 -11.66 -10.45 8.14
CA VAL A 265 -11.94 -11.46 9.17
C VAL A 265 -13.22 -12.22 8.82
N ASN A 266 -13.16 -13.55 8.87
CA ASN A 266 -14.35 -14.40 8.69
C ASN A 266 -15.38 -14.15 9.79
N THR A 267 -16.66 -14.25 9.44
CA THR A 267 -17.77 -14.09 10.38
C THR A 267 -18.64 -15.33 10.48
N SER A 268 -19.34 -15.46 11.61
CA SER A 268 -20.26 -16.54 11.90
C SER A 268 -21.61 -15.99 12.35
N LEU A 269 -22.67 -16.46 11.68
CA LEU A 269 -24.05 -16.21 12.06
C LEU A 269 -24.67 -17.47 12.65
N THR A 270 -25.20 -17.35 13.86
CA THR A 270 -25.92 -18.43 14.54
C THR A 270 -27.32 -17.98 14.90
N ALA A 271 -28.30 -18.86 14.67
CA ALA A 271 -29.70 -18.61 14.99
C ALA A 271 -30.37 -19.93 15.39
N PRO A 272 -30.64 -20.18 16.68
CA PRO A 272 -31.27 -21.41 17.13
C PRO A 272 -32.72 -21.51 16.65
N LYS A 273 -33.21 -22.75 16.53
CA LYS A 273 -34.63 -23.03 16.29
C LYS A 273 -35.49 -22.37 17.36
N VAL A 274 -36.63 -21.80 16.93
CA VAL A 274 -37.61 -21.20 17.85
C VAL A 274 -38.97 -21.87 17.72
N SER A 275 -39.54 -22.22 18.87
CA SER A 275 -40.93 -22.65 19.01
C SER A 275 -41.72 -21.56 19.73
N ALA A 276 -42.73 -21.00 19.08
CA ALA A 276 -43.58 -19.93 19.59
C ALA A 276 -45.05 -20.33 19.58
N THR A 277 -45.87 -19.62 20.36
CA THR A 277 -47.34 -19.72 20.29
C THR A 277 -47.88 -18.40 19.77
N TYR A 278 -48.87 -18.47 18.88
CA TYR A 278 -49.49 -17.26 18.32
C TYR A 278 -49.94 -16.28 19.42
N ASN A 279 -49.66 -15.01 19.20
CA ASN A 279 -49.90 -13.92 20.14
C ASN A 279 -49.15 -14.04 21.49
N VAL A 280 -48.22 -14.98 21.70
CA VAL A 280 -47.36 -15.03 22.90
C VAL A 280 -45.97 -14.53 22.53
N ALA A 281 -45.50 -13.48 23.19
CA ALA A 281 -44.20 -12.86 22.88
C ALA A 281 -43.07 -13.90 22.92
N LYS A 282 -42.35 -14.02 21.82
CA LYS A 282 -41.17 -14.87 21.68
C LYS A 282 -40.32 -14.28 20.57
N ASN A 283 -39.01 -14.26 20.79
CA ASN A 283 -38.05 -13.72 19.84
C ASN A 283 -37.22 -14.85 19.21
N LEU A 284 -36.89 -14.68 17.93
CA LEU A 284 -35.74 -15.29 17.29
C LEU A 284 -34.53 -14.40 17.60
N VAL A 285 -33.55 -14.98 18.32
CA VAL A 285 -32.28 -14.32 18.63
C VAL A 285 -31.26 -14.82 17.62
N ILE A 286 -30.59 -13.90 16.95
CA ILE A 286 -29.50 -14.18 16.02
C ILE A 286 -28.24 -13.57 16.60
N THR A 287 -27.12 -14.29 16.54
CA THR A 287 -25.82 -13.81 17.01
C THR A 287 -24.84 -13.77 15.84
N LEU A 288 -24.17 -12.62 15.67
CA LEU A 288 -23.09 -12.38 14.73
C LEU A 288 -21.78 -12.21 15.49
N LYS A 289 -20.78 -13.02 15.13
CA LYS A 289 -19.43 -12.99 15.70
C LYS A 289 -18.38 -13.06 14.61
N ASP A 290 -17.16 -12.66 14.91
CA ASP A 290 -16.00 -12.99 14.09
C ASP A 290 -15.51 -14.44 14.34
N ALA A 291 -14.51 -14.86 13.57
CA ALA A 291 -13.87 -16.17 13.67
C ALA A 291 -13.25 -16.46 15.04
N ASN A 292 -12.88 -15.42 15.79
CA ASN A 292 -12.31 -15.53 17.13
C ASN A 292 -13.39 -15.53 18.22
N GLY A 293 -14.68 -15.47 17.85
CA GLY A 293 -15.80 -15.51 18.76
C GLY A 293 -16.14 -14.15 19.40
N LYS A 294 -15.50 -13.06 18.99
CA LYS A 294 -15.81 -11.69 19.42
C LYS A 294 -17.14 -11.26 18.80
N ALA A 295 -17.98 -10.65 19.62
CA ALA A 295 -19.26 -10.10 19.19
C ALA A 295 -19.05 -8.91 18.26
N LEU A 296 -19.74 -8.90 17.12
CA LEU A 296 -19.71 -7.77 16.18
C LEU A 296 -20.85 -6.83 16.50
N VAL A 297 -20.53 -5.69 17.12
CA VAL A 297 -21.50 -4.69 17.61
C VAL A 297 -21.83 -3.67 16.51
N GLY A 298 -23.10 -3.24 16.43
CA GLY A 298 -23.55 -2.18 15.51
C GLY A 298 -23.64 -2.59 14.04
N LYS A 299 -23.36 -3.84 13.70
CA LYS A 299 -23.40 -4.37 12.33
C LYS A 299 -24.84 -4.72 11.93
N TYR A 300 -25.20 -4.42 10.69
CA TYR A 300 -26.56 -4.64 10.18
C TYR A 300 -26.78 -6.11 9.75
N VAL A 301 -27.78 -6.75 10.33
CA VAL A 301 -28.22 -8.10 9.97
C VAL A 301 -29.62 -8.04 9.35
N SER A 302 -29.73 -8.56 8.12
CA SER A 302 -30.98 -8.70 7.40
C SER A 302 -31.67 -10.00 7.78
N VAL A 303 -32.93 -9.91 8.19
CA VAL A 303 -33.76 -11.04 8.64
C VAL A 303 -35.08 -11.05 7.89
N LYS A 304 -35.37 -12.16 7.20
CA LYS A 304 -36.67 -12.41 6.57
C LYS A 304 -37.29 -13.69 7.13
N VAL A 305 -38.50 -13.58 7.69
CA VAL A 305 -39.26 -14.71 8.22
C VAL A 305 -40.76 -14.46 8.10
N GLY A 306 -41.42 -15.16 7.17
CA GLY A 306 -42.85 -14.97 6.92
C GLY A 306 -43.17 -13.57 6.42
N SER A 307 -44.00 -12.83 7.16
CA SER A 307 -44.33 -11.43 6.86
C SER A 307 -43.34 -10.41 7.47
N ILE A 308 -42.29 -10.88 8.15
CA ILE A 308 -41.28 -10.02 8.75
C ILE A 308 -40.11 -9.90 7.78
N SER A 309 -39.74 -8.66 7.45
CA SER A 309 -38.51 -8.32 6.74
C SER A 309 -37.91 -7.10 7.42
N LYS A 310 -36.72 -7.23 8.00
CA LYS A 310 -36.05 -6.17 8.76
C LYS A 310 -34.55 -6.19 8.52
N ASN A 311 -33.92 -5.03 8.62
CA ASN A 311 -32.48 -4.88 8.74
C ASN A 311 -32.20 -4.23 10.10
N ILE A 312 -31.47 -4.90 10.99
CA ILE A 312 -31.36 -4.53 12.41
C ILE A 312 -29.88 -4.52 12.80
N GLN A 313 -29.45 -3.53 13.57
CA GLN A 313 -28.10 -3.50 14.13
C GLN A 313 -27.95 -4.46 15.31
N THR A 314 -26.83 -5.16 15.34
CA THR A 314 -26.43 -5.99 16.48
C THR A 314 -26.19 -5.14 17.73
N ASP A 315 -26.61 -5.66 18.88
CA ASP A 315 -26.35 -5.05 20.18
C ASP A 315 -24.92 -5.31 20.67
N LYS A 316 -24.62 -4.91 21.91
CA LYS A 316 -23.31 -5.10 22.57
C LYS A 316 -22.83 -6.56 22.65
N ASN A 317 -23.74 -7.53 22.50
CA ASN A 317 -23.43 -8.96 22.51
C ASN A 317 -23.37 -9.55 21.09
N GLY A 318 -23.44 -8.70 20.05
CA GLY A 318 -23.48 -9.12 18.66
C GLY A 318 -24.85 -9.70 18.27
N GLN A 319 -25.91 -9.38 19.01
CA GLN A 319 -27.22 -10.02 18.84
C GLN A 319 -28.27 -9.12 18.21
N VAL A 320 -29.16 -9.71 17.41
CA VAL A 320 -30.42 -9.10 16.99
C VAL A 320 -31.59 -9.97 17.42
N SER A 321 -32.67 -9.34 17.89
CA SER A 321 -33.88 -10.02 18.36
C SER A 321 -35.10 -9.66 17.52
N VAL A 322 -35.75 -10.66 16.93
CA VAL A 322 -36.94 -10.48 16.10
C VAL A 322 -38.14 -11.17 16.75
N ASN A 323 -39.17 -10.41 17.11
CA ASN A 323 -40.41 -10.97 17.66
C ASN A 323 -41.20 -11.73 16.60
N VAL A 324 -41.46 -13.02 16.86
CA VAL A 324 -42.16 -13.93 15.92
C VAL A 324 -43.61 -14.21 16.33
N ALA A 325 -44.10 -13.61 17.42
CA ALA A 325 -45.42 -13.90 17.99
C ALA A 325 -46.59 -13.50 17.09
N GLY A 326 -46.38 -12.51 16.22
CA GLY A 326 -47.39 -12.00 15.28
C GLY A 326 -47.56 -12.85 14.02
N LEU A 327 -46.64 -13.78 13.75
CA LEU A 327 -46.70 -14.65 12.59
C LEU A 327 -47.90 -15.60 12.68
N VAL A 328 -48.57 -15.85 11.56
CA VAL A 328 -49.65 -16.84 11.47
C VAL A 328 -49.09 -18.23 11.85
N PRO A 329 -49.83 -19.08 12.59
CA PRO A 329 -49.38 -20.44 12.89
C PRO A 329 -49.01 -21.26 11.66
N LYS A 330 -47.72 -21.58 11.54
CA LYS A 330 -47.09 -22.53 10.60
C LYS A 330 -45.60 -22.67 10.93
N SER A 331 -44.89 -23.50 10.18
CA SER A 331 -43.43 -23.51 10.16
C SER A 331 -42.92 -22.48 9.14
N TYR A 332 -41.84 -21.79 9.48
CA TYR A 332 -41.14 -20.83 8.64
C TYR A 332 -39.65 -21.17 8.63
N THR A 333 -39.02 -20.99 7.47
CA THR A 333 -37.57 -20.88 7.37
C THR A 333 -37.23 -19.39 7.41
N ALA A 334 -36.52 -18.96 8.45
CA ALA A 334 -35.96 -17.62 8.51
C ALA A 334 -34.65 -17.60 7.72
N THR A 335 -34.50 -16.66 6.78
CA THR A 335 -33.24 -16.42 6.07
C THR A 335 -32.58 -15.20 6.69
N ILE A 336 -31.32 -15.36 7.11
CA ILE A 336 -30.56 -14.36 7.85
C ILE A 336 -29.24 -14.12 7.13
N SER A 337 -28.86 -12.87 6.95
CA SER A 337 -27.63 -12.51 6.25
C SER A 337 -26.99 -11.26 6.83
N PHE A 338 -25.67 -11.28 6.89
CA PHE A 338 -24.77 -10.16 7.10
C PHE A 338 -24.01 -9.96 5.79
N ALA A 339 -24.05 -8.76 5.21
CA ALA A 339 -23.50 -8.50 3.89
C ALA A 339 -21.96 -8.46 3.85
N GLY A 340 -21.30 -8.42 5.01
CA GLY A 340 -19.89 -8.08 5.12
C GLY A 340 -19.68 -6.56 5.15
N ASP A 341 -18.44 -6.16 5.39
CA ASP A 341 -17.93 -4.80 5.28
C ASP A 341 -16.40 -4.86 5.05
N ASP A 342 -15.73 -3.71 5.14
CA ASP A 342 -14.29 -3.61 4.86
C ASP A 342 -13.42 -4.49 5.77
N ASP A 343 -13.90 -4.84 6.96
CA ASP A 343 -13.12 -5.59 7.96
C ASP A 343 -13.60 -7.04 8.09
N TYR A 344 -14.82 -7.33 7.64
CA TYR A 344 -15.50 -8.59 7.91
C TYR A 344 -16.16 -9.21 6.67
N ASN A 345 -15.92 -10.51 6.48
CA ASN A 345 -16.57 -11.25 5.41
C ASN A 345 -18.08 -11.40 5.64
N LYS A 346 -18.83 -11.51 4.54
CA LYS A 346 -20.26 -11.81 4.55
C LYS A 346 -20.55 -13.16 5.19
N ALA A 347 -21.69 -13.27 5.85
CA ALA A 347 -22.19 -14.54 6.37
C ALA A 347 -23.69 -14.67 6.12
N SER A 348 -24.17 -15.92 6.03
CA SER A 348 -25.60 -16.20 5.98
C SER A 348 -25.92 -17.48 6.71
N THR A 349 -27.13 -17.57 7.24
CA THR A 349 -27.63 -18.78 7.89
C THR A 349 -29.14 -18.85 7.76
N THR A 350 -29.71 -20.00 8.12
CA THR A 350 -31.16 -20.17 8.22
C THR A 350 -31.55 -20.70 9.60
N ALA A 351 -32.77 -20.39 10.03
CA ALA A 351 -33.32 -20.90 11.27
C ALA A 351 -34.77 -21.35 11.09
N ASN A 352 -35.11 -22.46 11.74
CA ASN A 352 -36.49 -22.95 11.77
C ASN A 352 -37.29 -22.22 12.84
N VAL A 353 -38.39 -21.58 12.44
CA VAL A 353 -39.33 -20.90 13.33
C VAL A 353 -40.70 -21.58 13.24
N VAL A 354 -41.12 -22.23 14.30
CA VAL A 354 -42.41 -22.93 14.38
C VAL A 354 -43.36 -22.12 15.24
N VAL A 355 -44.49 -21.70 14.67
CA VAL A 355 -45.55 -20.99 15.39
C VAL A 355 -46.76 -21.90 15.54
N ALA A 356 -47.05 -22.29 16.78
CA ALA A 356 -48.21 -23.11 17.11
C ALA A 356 -49.48 -22.26 17.26
N LYS A 357 -50.64 -22.86 16.92
CA LYS A 357 -51.95 -22.27 17.20
C LYS A 357 -52.14 -22.05 18.70
N ALA A 358 -52.68 -20.90 19.07
CA ALA A 358 -52.98 -20.59 20.46
C ALA A 358 -54.26 -21.29 20.94
N THR A 359 -54.35 -21.60 22.24
CA THR A 359 -55.57 -22.12 22.84
C THR A 359 -56.49 -20.95 23.23
N PRO A 360 -57.69 -20.83 22.63
CA PRO A 360 -58.61 -19.75 22.99
C PRO A 360 -59.36 -20.07 24.30
N LYS A 361 -59.88 -19.03 24.95
CA LYS A 361 -60.70 -19.14 26.16
C LYS A 361 -62.19 -19.13 25.80
N LEU A 362 -62.81 -20.31 25.80
CA LEU A 362 -64.25 -20.49 25.64
C LEU A 362 -64.92 -20.67 27.01
N THR A 363 -65.83 -19.76 27.36
CA THR A 363 -66.60 -19.83 28.61
C THR A 363 -68.10 -19.81 28.36
N THR A 364 -68.84 -20.40 29.28
CA THR A 364 -70.31 -20.45 29.25
C THR A 364 -70.83 -20.07 30.63
N LYS A 365 -72.06 -19.57 30.70
CA LYS A 365 -72.75 -19.34 31.97
C LYS A 365 -73.94 -20.29 32.08
N LYS A 366 -74.18 -20.82 33.28
CA LYS A 366 -75.40 -21.59 33.58
C LYS A 366 -76.62 -20.72 33.25
N LEU A 367 -77.55 -21.28 32.49
CA LEU A 367 -78.84 -20.63 32.24
C LEU A 367 -79.90 -21.24 33.15
N THR A 368 -80.66 -20.40 33.85
CA THR A 368 -81.89 -20.81 34.54
C THR A 368 -83.06 -20.08 33.91
N THR A 369 -84.09 -20.80 33.48
CA THR A 369 -85.22 -20.22 32.73
C THR A 369 -86.52 -20.98 33.04
N LYS A 370 -87.68 -20.38 32.77
CA LYS A 370 -89.00 -21.01 32.97
C LYS A 370 -89.45 -21.77 31.72
N VAL A 371 -90.32 -22.77 31.88
CA VAL A 371 -90.89 -23.53 30.74
C VAL A 371 -91.55 -22.59 29.74
N LYS A 372 -92.31 -21.60 30.24
CA LYS A 372 -93.08 -20.61 29.44
C LYS A 372 -92.26 -19.76 28.46
N VAL A 373 -90.94 -19.68 28.62
CA VAL A 373 -90.08 -18.91 27.71
C VAL A 373 -89.93 -19.66 26.38
N LYS A 374 -90.61 -19.18 25.33
CA LYS A 374 -90.62 -19.79 23.98
C LYS A 374 -89.21 -19.92 23.37
N THR A 375 -88.36 -18.91 23.55
CA THR A 375 -86.97 -18.91 23.05
C THR A 375 -85.99 -18.64 24.18
N LYS A 376 -85.22 -19.66 24.54
CA LYS A 376 -84.24 -19.61 25.63
C LYS A 376 -82.89 -19.18 25.05
N LYS A 377 -82.37 -18.04 25.54
CA LYS A 377 -81.10 -17.44 25.08
C LYS A 377 -79.93 -18.04 25.86
N VAL A 378 -79.21 -18.99 25.25
CA VAL A 378 -77.98 -19.56 25.82
C VAL A 378 -76.80 -18.76 25.30
N THR A 379 -75.85 -18.37 26.16
CA THR A 379 -74.71 -17.55 25.76
C THR A 379 -73.38 -18.26 25.99
N ALA A 380 -72.43 -18.05 25.09
CA ALA A 380 -71.04 -18.43 25.25
C ALA A 380 -70.13 -17.25 24.89
N THR A 381 -69.03 -17.09 25.63
CA THR A 381 -68.04 -16.04 25.38
C THR A 381 -66.76 -16.69 24.87
N LEU A 382 -66.24 -16.19 23.76
CA LEU A 382 -64.98 -16.65 23.16
C LEU A 382 -63.96 -15.50 23.15
N LYS A 383 -62.84 -15.72 23.81
CA LYS A 383 -61.69 -14.81 23.86
C LYS A 383 -60.43 -15.54 23.38
N ASP A 384 -59.41 -14.82 22.95
CA ASP A 384 -58.10 -15.39 22.66
C ASP A 384 -57.32 -15.72 23.94
N ASN A 385 -56.09 -16.20 23.77
CA ASN A 385 -55.16 -16.52 24.87
C ASN A 385 -54.67 -15.30 25.67
N LYS A 386 -54.92 -14.07 25.20
CA LYS A 386 -54.63 -12.81 25.89
C LYS A 386 -55.89 -12.14 26.47
N GLY A 387 -57.05 -12.78 26.34
CA GLY A 387 -58.33 -12.24 26.82
C GLY A 387 -59.00 -11.23 25.87
N LYS A 388 -58.44 -10.98 24.68
CA LYS A 388 -59.08 -10.17 23.63
C LYS A 388 -60.28 -10.92 23.06
N VAL A 389 -61.35 -10.21 22.80
CA VAL A 389 -62.59 -10.79 22.27
C VAL A 389 -62.39 -11.28 20.83
N LEU A 390 -62.86 -12.49 20.54
CA LEU A 390 -62.88 -13.02 19.18
C LEU A 390 -64.26 -12.76 18.56
N LYS A 391 -64.40 -11.66 17.80
CA LYS A 391 -65.65 -11.22 17.16
C LYS A 391 -65.95 -11.96 15.84
N ASN A 392 -67.24 -12.08 15.49
CA ASN A 392 -67.73 -12.67 14.25
C ASN A 392 -67.28 -14.14 14.02
N ILE A 393 -66.98 -14.87 15.09
CA ILE A 393 -66.55 -16.28 15.02
C ILE A 393 -67.77 -17.18 15.18
N LYS A 394 -67.92 -18.15 14.26
CA LYS A 394 -68.96 -19.18 14.32
C LYS A 394 -68.67 -20.14 15.48
N VAL A 395 -69.64 -20.31 16.36
CA VAL A 395 -69.65 -21.26 17.47
C VAL A 395 -70.93 -22.09 17.36
N THR A 396 -70.88 -23.35 17.79
CA THR A 396 -72.02 -24.26 17.77
C THR A 396 -72.40 -24.69 19.18
N LEU A 397 -73.69 -24.94 19.41
CA LEU A 397 -74.24 -25.51 20.64
C LEU A 397 -75.02 -26.77 20.27
N LYS A 398 -74.61 -27.94 20.77
CA LYS A 398 -75.39 -29.19 20.66
C LYS A 398 -76.11 -29.44 21.98
N VAL A 399 -77.44 -29.51 21.96
CA VAL A 399 -78.27 -29.82 23.13
C VAL A 399 -79.49 -30.63 22.70
N LYS A 400 -79.77 -31.75 23.39
CA LYS A 400 -80.87 -32.69 23.08
C LYS A 400 -80.88 -33.10 21.59
N GLY A 401 -79.73 -33.52 21.07
CA GLY A 401 -79.57 -33.97 19.68
C GLY A 401 -79.54 -32.86 18.62
N LYS A 402 -80.07 -31.65 18.90
CA LYS A 402 -80.10 -30.54 17.94
C LYS A 402 -78.87 -29.62 18.06
N THR A 403 -78.36 -29.18 16.91
CA THR A 403 -77.27 -28.21 16.80
C THR A 403 -77.81 -26.82 16.49
N TYR A 404 -77.35 -25.82 17.24
CA TYR A 404 -77.61 -24.40 17.03
C TYR A 404 -76.31 -23.70 16.67
N THR A 405 -76.34 -22.74 15.76
CA THR A 405 -75.18 -21.96 15.34
C THR A 405 -75.38 -20.50 15.73
N ALA A 406 -74.31 -19.84 16.15
CA ALA A 406 -74.30 -18.41 16.42
C ALA A 406 -72.91 -17.84 16.12
N LYS A 407 -72.84 -16.56 15.75
CA LYS A 407 -71.56 -15.83 15.67
C LYS A 407 -71.36 -15.00 16.92
N THR A 408 -70.12 -14.86 17.36
CA THR A 408 -69.77 -13.95 18.47
C THR A 408 -69.95 -12.49 18.06
N ASN A 409 -70.50 -11.67 18.95
CA ASN A 409 -70.70 -10.23 18.70
C ASN A 409 -69.43 -9.40 19.03
N LYS A 410 -69.55 -8.06 19.04
CA LYS A 410 -68.47 -7.12 19.41
C LYS A 410 -67.89 -7.35 20.82
N LYS A 411 -68.64 -8.00 21.72
CA LYS A 411 -68.21 -8.38 23.09
C LYS A 411 -67.67 -9.83 23.17
N GLY A 412 -67.50 -10.51 22.03
CA GLY A 412 -67.08 -11.92 21.98
C GLY A 412 -68.16 -12.92 22.40
N VAL A 413 -69.42 -12.49 22.50
CA VAL A 413 -70.52 -13.32 22.99
C VAL A 413 -71.34 -13.87 21.83
N ALA A 414 -71.47 -15.19 21.74
CA ALA A 414 -72.41 -15.88 20.87
C ALA A 414 -73.70 -16.19 21.64
N THR A 415 -74.85 -15.82 21.06
CA THR A 415 -76.18 -16.06 21.66
C THR A 415 -76.97 -17.06 20.81
N PHE A 416 -77.25 -18.23 21.37
CA PHE A 416 -78.03 -19.29 20.74
C PHE A 416 -79.52 -19.15 21.11
N LYS A 417 -80.39 -19.11 20.10
CA LYS A 417 -81.86 -19.12 20.26
C LYS A 417 -82.36 -20.56 20.33
N VAL A 418 -82.55 -21.08 21.54
CA VAL A 418 -82.96 -22.48 21.77
C VAL A 418 -84.48 -22.56 21.98
N THR A 419 -85.18 -23.26 21.09
CA THR A 419 -86.66 -23.37 21.11
C THR A 419 -87.15 -24.75 21.59
N LYS A 420 -86.38 -25.82 21.41
CA LYS A 420 -86.79 -27.21 21.70
C LYS A 420 -86.52 -27.70 23.15
N LEU A 421 -86.69 -26.83 24.14
CA LEU A 421 -86.58 -27.18 25.58
C LEU A 421 -87.89 -26.80 26.31
N ASN A 422 -88.93 -27.60 26.10
CA ASN A 422 -90.31 -27.35 26.53
C ASN A 422 -90.75 -28.14 27.78
N LYS A 423 -89.88 -28.97 28.35
CA LYS A 423 -90.16 -29.71 29.59
C LYS A 423 -89.29 -29.17 30.74
N LYS A 424 -89.77 -29.27 31.97
CA LYS A 424 -88.95 -29.03 33.18
C LYS A 424 -87.79 -30.02 33.18
N GLY A 425 -86.60 -29.56 33.53
CA GLY A 425 -85.43 -30.44 33.63
C GLY A 425 -84.10 -29.70 33.58
N THR A 426 -83.03 -30.46 33.81
CA THR A 426 -81.66 -29.99 33.62
C THR A 426 -81.10 -30.58 32.34
N TYR A 427 -80.75 -29.72 31.38
CA TYR A 427 -80.17 -30.10 30.11
C TYR A 427 -78.68 -29.75 30.10
N LYS A 428 -77.83 -30.69 29.69
CA LYS A 428 -76.41 -30.45 29.38
C LYS A 428 -76.29 -30.16 27.88
N GLY A 429 -75.69 -29.01 27.54
CA GLY A 429 -75.34 -28.66 26.17
C GLY A 429 -73.83 -28.57 26.02
N THR A 430 -73.32 -28.86 24.83
CA THR A 430 -71.89 -28.72 24.51
C THR A 430 -71.71 -27.60 23.51
N VAL A 431 -70.99 -26.55 23.91
CA VAL A 431 -70.58 -25.45 23.04
C VAL A 431 -69.24 -25.79 22.41
N LYS A 432 -69.10 -25.69 21.09
CA LYS A 432 -67.86 -25.96 20.35
C LYS A 432 -67.47 -24.79 19.45
N PHE A 433 -66.19 -24.44 19.51
CA PHE A 433 -65.48 -23.66 18.51
C PHE A 433 -64.56 -24.63 17.75
N ALA A 434 -64.71 -24.72 16.42
CA ALA A 434 -63.99 -25.69 15.59
C ALA A 434 -62.49 -25.38 15.39
N GLY A 435 -62.00 -24.23 15.87
CA GLY A 435 -60.67 -23.73 15.55
C GLY A 435 -60.64 -22.88 14.29
N ASN A 436 -59.50 -22.26 14.01
CA ASN A 436 -59.24 -21.55 12.75
C ASN A 436 -57.72 -21.55 12.45
N LYS A 437 -57.25 -20.70 11.54
CA LYS A 437 -55.81 -20.57 11.22
C LYS A 437 -54.95 -20.13 12.41
N TYR A 438 -55.53 -19.43 13.39
CA TYR A 438 -54.81 -18.84 14.53
C TYR A 438 -54.96 -19.64 15.83
N PHE A 439 -56.13 -20.23 16.04
CA PHE A 439 -56.54 -20.80 17.32
C PHE A 439 -56.93 -22.27 17.18
N LYS A 440 -56.56 -23.06 18.19
CA LYS A 440 -57.00 -24.45 18.36
C LYS A 440 -58.51 -24.52 18.56
N ALA A 441 -59.10 -25.68 18.27
CA ALA A 441 -60.49 -25.95 18.62
C ALA A 441 -60.69 -25.89 20.15
N ALA A 442 -61.89 -25.51 20.59
CA ALA A 442 -62.24 -25.46 22.00
C ALA A 442 -63.67 -25.95 22.22
N SER A 443 -63.92 -26.58 23.36
CA SER A 443 -65.23 -27.12 23.74
C SER A 443 -65.51 -26.84 25.21
N LYS A 444 -66.76 -26.50 25.55
CA LYS A 444 -67.19 -26.30 26.93
C LYS A 444 -68.65 -26.72 27.12
N THR A 445 -68.92 -27.39 28.23
CA THR A 445 -70.29 -27.75 28.62
C THR A 445 -71.02 -26.55 29.22
N VAL A 446 -72.33 -26.44 28.96
CA VAL A 446 -73.24 -25.48 29.57
C VAL A 446 -74.41 -26.22 30.22
N LYS A 447 -74.77 -25.80 31.44
CA LYS A 447 -75.94 -26.32 32.18
C LYS A 447 -77.13 -25.40 31.96
N ILE A 448 -78.24 -25.95 31.47
CA ILE A 448 -79.49 -25.21 31.22
C ILE A 448 -80.57 -25.83 32.11
N VAL A 449 -81.04 -25.07 33.10
CA VAL A 449 -82.08 -25.49 34.04
C VAL A 449 -83.41 -24.86 33.64
N VAL A 450 -84.36 -25.69 33.25
CA VAL A 450 -85.74 -25.28 32.95
C VAL A 450 -86.62 -25.59 34.16
N LYS A 451 -87.08 -24.54 34.84
CA LYS A 451 -88.01 -24.60 35.97
C LYS A 451 -89.46 -24.40 35.47
N LYS A 452 -90.46 -24.71 36.31
CA LYS A 452 -91.88 -24.45 35.99
C LYS A 452 -92.06 -22.99 35.54
#